data_AF-A0AAF3EKC7-F1
#
_entry.id   AF-A0AAF3EKC7-F1
#
_cell.length_a   1.000
_cell.length_b   1.000
_cell.length_c   1.000
_cell.angle_alpha   90.00
_cell.angle_beta   90.00
_cell.angle_gamma   90.00
#
_symmetry.space_group_name_H-M   'P 1'
#
loop_
_entity.id
_entity.type
_entity.pdbx_description
1 polymer ?
#
loop_
_entity_poly.entity_id
_entity_poly.type
_entity_poly.pdbx_seq_one_letter_code
_entity_poly.pdbx_strand_id
1 'polypeptide(L)'
;MDCPWINNCIDHRNHAFFVRFLIVAIIGCVHAKIILGMSIYHGIHISSFCDIYQALNCSSKMAMIKPRSEMMQEELMEQEEKEFTVGPLSILAQSVKNNAQVLINCRNNKKLLGRVKAFDSHFNMVLENVKEIWTELPKTGKGKKKGSQSRVIASPRKCFAVATR
;
A
#
# COMPACT_ATOMS: atom_id res chain seq x y z
N MET A 1 -75.67 38.56 -7.57
CA MET A 1 -75.50 37.18 -7.07
C MET A 1 -74.13 36.73 -7.51
N ASP A 2 -73.10 37.12 -6.77
CA ASP A 2 -71.81 36.44 -6.71
C ASP A 2 -71.25 36.72 -5.32
N CYS A 3 -70.90 35.65 -4.62
CA CYS A 3 -70.80 35.63 -3.17
C CYS A 3 -69.57 36.38 -2.63
N PRO A 4 -69.71 37.06 -1.48
CA PRO A 4 -68.62 37.70 -0.75
C PRO A 4 -68.06 36.77 0.33
N TRP A 5 -67.12 35.85 0.04
CA TRP A 5 -66.33 35.16 1.10
C TRP A 5 -65.10 34.33 0.68
N ILE A 6 -64.47 34.47 -0.49
CA ILE A 6 -63.16 33.80 -0.68
C ILE A 6 -62.07 34.62 0.03
N ASN A 7 -61.93 34.34 1.32
CA ASN A 7 -60.72 34.59 2.07
C ASN A 7 -59.53 34.04 1.27
N ASN A 8 -58.58 34.91 0.94
CA ASN A 8 -57.20 34.46 0.92
C ASN A 8 -56.30 35.57 1.46
N CYS A 9 -56.44 35.79 2.77
CA CYS A 9 -55.37 36.28 3.62
C CYS A 9 -54.12 35.39 3.44
N ILE A 10 -53.32 35.70 2.42
CA ILE A 10 -51.87 35.64 2.52
C ILE A 10 -51.44 37.10 2.59
N ASP A 11 -51.15 37.56 3.80
CA ASP A 11 -50.60 38.88 4.05
C ASP A 11 -49.42 39.10 3.10
N HIS A 12 -49.38 40.23 2.41
CA HIS A 12 -48.33 40.58 1.44
C HIS A 12 -46.91 40.44 2.03
N ARG A 13 -46.76 40.51 3.37
CA ARG A 13 -45.50 40.21 4.06
C ARG A 13 -45.17 38.72 4.10
N ASN A 14 -46.15 37.81 4.26
CA ASN A 14 -45.92 36.37 4.19
C ASN A 14 -45.53 35.92 2.76
N HIS A 15 -46.09 36.57 1.74
CA HIS A 15 -45.67 36.36 0.35
C HIS A 15 -44.22 36.83 0.12
N ALA A 16 -43.82 37.97 0.68
CA ALA A 16 -42.44 38.45 0.60
C ALA A 16 -41.45 37.50 1.30
N PHE A 17 -41.81 36.93 2.45
CA PHE A 17 -40.98 35.91 3.11
C PHE A 17 -40.87 34.63 2.28
N PHE A 18 -41.97 34.18 1.68
CA PHE A 18 -41.98 33.01 0.82
C PHE A 18 -41.14 33.20 -0.46
N VAL A 19 -41.27 34.33 -1.14
CA VAL A 19 -40.47 34.65 -2.34
C VAL A 19 -38.99 34.80 -1.99
N ARG A 20 -38.67 35.44 -0.86
CA ARG A 20 -37.28 35.52 -0.37
C ARG A 20 -36.71 34.14 -0.05
N PHE A 21 -37.48 33.26 0.58
CA PHE A 21 -37.09 31.88 0.83
C PHE A 21 -36.84 31.12 -0.47
N LEU A 22 -37.74 31.25 -1.46
CA LEU A 22 -37.62 30.59 -2.75
C LEU A 22 -36.36 31.02 -3.52
N ILE A 23 -36.03 32.31 -3.51
CA ILE A 23 -34.82 32.83 -4.17
C ILE A 23 -33.55 32.31 -3.47
N VAL A 24 -33.51 32.32 -2.13
CA VAL A 24 -32.36 31.80 -1.37
C VAL A 24 -32.20 30.29 -1.57
N ALA A 25 -33.29 29.54 -1.67
CA ALA A 25 -33.27 28.10 -1.96
C ALA A 25 -32.68 27.81 -3.35
N ILE A 26 -33.09 28.54 -4.39
CA ILE A 26 -32.58 28.37 -5.75
C ILE A 26 -31.08 28.71 -5.80
N ILE A 27 -30.66 29.83 -5.20
CA ILE A 27 -29.25 30.23 -5.12
C ILE A 27 -28.43 29.18 -4.36
N GLY A 28 -28.95 28.66 -3.24
CA GLY A 28 -28.33 27.59 -2.47
C GLY A 28 -28.15 26.31 -3.29
N CYS A 29 -29.15 25.93 -4.08
CA CYS A 29 -29.07 24.77 -4.98
C CYS A 29 -28.02 24.97 -6.07
N VAL A 30 -27.93 26.15 -6.69
CA VAL A 30 -26.90 26.46 -7.69
C VAL A 30 -25.51 26.45 -7.06
N HIS A 31 -25.35 27.06 -5.88
CA HIS A 31 -24.08 27.08 -5.14
C HIS A 31 -23.62 25.67 -4.74
N ALA A 32 -24.53 24.83 -4.26
CA ALA A 32 -24.23 23.43 -3.92
C ALA A 32 -23.82 22.60 -5.14
N LYS A 33 -24.45 22.82 -6.31
CA LYS A 33 -24.06 22.17 -7.57
C LYS A 33 -22.68 22.62 -8.05
N ILE A 34 -22.34 23.89 -7.88
CA ILE A 34 -21.01 24.43 -8.22
C ILE A 34 -19.95 23.86 -7.29
N ILE A 35 -20.19 23.84 -5.96
CA ILE A 35 -19.25 23.24 -4.99
C ILE A 35 -19.07 21.75 -5.27
N LEU A 36 -20.16 21.00 -5.42
CA LEU A 36 -20.09 19.56 -5.72
C LEU A 36 -19.40 19.31 -7.06
N GLY A 37 -19.67 20.14 -8.08
CA GLY A 37 -18.98 20.10 -9.36
C GLY A 37 -17.48 20.38 -9.25
N MET A 38 -17.08 21.41 -8.49
CA MET A 38 -15.67 21.74 -8.25
C MET A 38 -14.96 20.69 -7.39
N SER A 39 -15.61 20.12 -6.37
CA SER A 39 -15.06 19.04 -5.55
C SER A 39 -14.92 17.74 -6.31
N ILE A 40 -15.88 17.40 -7.18
CA ILE A 40 -15.78 16.25 -8.09
C ILE A 40 -14.76 16.51 -9.18
N TYR A 41 -14.69 17.72 -9.75
CA TYR A 41 -13.69 18.08 -10.75
C TYR A 41 -12.28 18.07 -10.16
N HIS A 42 -12.09 18.59 -8.95
CA HIS A 42 -10.81 18.51 -8.23
C HIS A 42 -10.52 17.09 -7.77
N GLY A 43 -11.51 16.31 -7.33
CA GLY A 43 -11.35 14.90 -6.95
C GLY A 43 -10.98 14.02 -8.13
N ILE A 44 -11.67 14.20 -9.27
CA ILE A 44 -11.36 13.54 -10.54
C ILE A 44 -10.03 14.07 -11.07
N HIS A 45 -9.67 15.33 -10.91
CA HIS A 45 -8.36 15.85 -11.33
C HIS A 45 -7.23 15.38 -10.42
N ILE A 46 -7.46 15.15 -9.12
CA ILE A 46 -6.47 14.57 -8.19
C ILE A 46 -6.31 13.07 -8.41
N SER A 47 -7.40 12.34 -8.65
CA SER A 47 -7.34 10.92 -9.01
C SER A 47 -6.81 10.77 -10.43
N SER A 48 -7.14 11.66 -11.37
CA SER A 48 -6.55 11.68 -12.71
C SER A 48 -5.09 12.10 -12.68
N PHE A 49 -4.63 13.01 -11.81
CA PHE A 49 -3.19 13.28 -11.72
C PHE A 49 -2.44 12.08 -11.13
N CYS A 50 -3.00 11.37 -10.15
CA CYS A 50 -2.40 10.14 -9.61
C CYS A 50 -2.46 8.98 -10.62
N ASP A 51 -3.60 8.73 -11.25
CA ASP A 51 -3.80 7.65 -12.21
C ASP A 51 -3.13 7.95 -13.56
N ILE A 52 -3.04 9.20 -14.01
CA ILE A 52 -2.30 9.61 -15.23
C ILE A 52 -0.81 9.75 -14.93
N TYR A 53 -0.34 10.23 -13.77
CA TYR A 53 1.09 10.13 -13.43
C TYR A 53 1.50 8.67 -13.20
N GLN A 54 0.65 7.83 -12.59
CA GLN A 54 0.89 6.40 -12.45
C GLN A 54 0.83 5.73 -13.81
N ALA A 55 -0.11 6.06 -14.70
CA ALA A 55 -0.24 5.46 -16.03
C ALA A 55 0.81 5.96 -17.04
N LEU A 56 1.25 7.23 -17.00
CA LEU A 56 2.36 7.73 -17.81
C LEU A 56 3.72 7.23 -17.28
N ASN A 57 3.90 7.09 -15.95
CA ASN A 57 5.08 6.41 -15.39
C ASN A 57 5.03 4.88 -15.55
N CYS A 58 3.85 4.28 -15.69
CA CYS A 58 3.67 2.84 -15.94
C CYS A 58 3.84 2.51 -17.44
N SER A 59 3.30 3.34 -18.33
CA SER A 59 3.40 3.16 -19.79
C SER A 59 4.80 3.47 -20.31
N SER A 60 5.53 4.44 -19.73
CA SER A 60 6.92 4.72 -20.12
C SER A 60 7.90 3.62 -19.68
N LYS A 61 7.56 2.82 -18.65
CA LYS A 61 8.37 1.66 -18.20
C LYS A 61 8.10 0.37 -18.98
N MET A 62 6.98 0.27 -19.70
CA MET A 62 6.62 -0.93 -20.46
C MET A 62 7.04 -0.88 -21.94
N ALA A 63 7.66 0.22 -22.38
CA ALA A 63 8.14 0.37 -23.74
C ALA A 63 9.65 0.07 -23.82
N MET A 64 9.99 -1.23 -23.85
CA MET A 64 11.21 -1.88 -24.37
C MET A 64 11.62 -3.05 -23.46
N ILE A 65 10.85 -4.13 -23.51
CA ILE A 65 11.38 -5.44 -23.13
C ILE A 65 11.60 -6.17 -24.46
N LYS A 66 12.83 -6.06 -24.99
CA LYS A 66 13.28 -6.96 -26.05
C LYS A 66 13.11 -8.41 -25.52
N PRO A 67 12.49 -9.32 -26.27
CA PRO A 67 12.26 -10.67 -25.77
C PRO A 67 13.60 -11.31 -25.38
N ARG A 68 13.64 -12.01 -24.23
CA ARG A 68 14.85 -12.66 -23.65
C ARG A 68 15.60 -13.54 -24.66
N SER A 69 14.92 -14.01 -25.71
CA SER A 69 15.45 -14.82 -26.81
C SER A 69 16.34 -14.09 -27.82
N GLU A 70 16.31 -12.75 -27.87
CA GLU A 70 17.02 -11.97 -28.91
C GLU A 70 18.24 -11.18 -28.38
N MET A 71 18.51 -11.22 -27.07
CA MET A 71 19.59 -10.44 -26.45
C MET A 71 20.94 -11.18 -26.46
N MET A 72 22.00 -10.40 -26.64
CA MET A 72 23.38 -10.87 -26.51
C MET A 72 23.66 -11.23 -25.04
N GLN A 73 24.55 -12.21 -24.79
CA GLN A 73 24.79 -12.76 -23.44
C GLN A 73 25.20 -11.69 -22.40
N GLU A 74 25.93 -10.67 -22.81
CA GLU A 74 26.37 -9.57 -21.95
C GLU A 74 25.19 -8.67 -21.52
N GLU A 75 24.28 -8.37 -22.44
CA GLU A 75 23.07 -7.57 -22.18
C GLU A 75 22.12 -8.28 -21.21
N LEU A 76 22.04 -9.62 -21.27
CA LEU A 76 21.23 -10.44 -20.37
C LEU A 76 21.72 -10.35 -18.93
N MET A 77 23.03 -10.45 -18.70
CA MET A 77 23.61 -10.33 -17.36
C MET A 77 23.37 -8.94 -16.78
N GLU A 78 23.58 -7.89 -17.58
CA GLU A 78 23.29 -6.53 -17.15
C GLU A 78 21.81 -6.31 -16.84
N GLN A 79 20.91 -6.90 -17.63
CA GLN A 79 19.47 -6.75 -17.41
C GLN A 79 19.02 -7.46 -16.15
N GLU A 80 19.57 -8.65 -15.87
CA GLU A 80 19.36 -9.35 -14.60
C GLU A 80 19.88 -8.49 -13.42
N GLU A 81 21.09 -7.94 -13.49
CA GLU A 81 21.62 -7.04 -12.45
C GLU A 81 20.81 -5.76 -12.27
N LYS A 82 20.33 -5.17 -13.38
CA LYS A 82 19.43 -4.01 -13.36
C LYS A 82 18.12 -4.37 -12.66
N GLU A 83 17.54 -5.53 -12.97
CA GLU A 83 16.33 -6.02 -12.31
C GLU A 83 16.55 -6.28 -10.81
N PHE A 84 17.72 -6.81 -10.42
CA PHE A 84 18.09 -7.00 -9.02
C PHE A 84 18.26 -5.69 -8.25
N THR A 85 18.72 -4.62 -8.90
CA THR A 85 19.02 -3.33 -8.24
C THR A 85 17.82 -2.40 -8.16
N VAL A 86 16.93 -2.41 -9.14
CA VAL A 86 15.74 -1.54 -9.16
C VAL A 86 14.47 -2.23 -8.66
N GLY A 87 14.46 -3.56 -8.63
CA GLY A 87 13.29 -4.37 -8.25
C GLY A 87 13.07 -4.50 -6.74
N PRO A 88 12.01 -5.22 -6.33
CA PRO A 88 11.72 -5.49 -4.90
C PRO A 88 12.84 -6.29 -4.20
N LEU A 89 13.72 -6.96 -4.96
CA LEU A 89 14.90 -7.67 -4.46
C LEU A 89 16.06 -6.74 -4.07
N SER A 90 15.99 -5.47 -4.45
CA SER A 90 17.02 -4.47 -4.15
C SER A 90 17.32 -4.35 -2.65
N ILE A 91 16.33 -4.58 -1.80
CA ILE A 91 16.49 -4.60 -0.34
C ILE A 91 17.45 -5.69 0.13
N LEU A 92 17.44 -6.86 -0.51
CA LEU A 92 18.36 -7.96 -0.21
C LEU A 92 19.75 -7.66 -0.76
N ALA A 93 19.84 -7.09 -1.97
CA ALA A 93 21.10 -6.63 -2.55
C ALA A 93 21.81 -5.58 -1.68
N GLN A 94 21.07 -4.61 -1.17
CA GLN A 94 21.56 -3.60 -0.22
C GLN A 94 21.94 -4.26 1.12
N SER A 95 21.16 -5.23 1.59
CA SER A 95 21.44 -5.94 2.84
C SER A 95 22.75 -6.73 2.79
N VAL A 96 23.09 -7.35 1.65
CA VAL A 96 24.38 -8.02 1.45
C VAL A 96 25.53 -7.01 1.44
N LYS A 97 25.40 -5.90 0.70
CA LYS A 97 26.43 -4.84 0.63
C LYS A 97 26.69 -4.22 2.01
N ASN A 98 25.63 -3.93 2.76
CA ASN A 98 25.73 -3.27 4.06
C ASN A 98 25.94 -4.25 5.23
N ASN A 99 25.96 -5.58 4.97
CA ASN A 99 25.95 -6.62 5.99
C ASN A 99 24.86 -6.38 7.06
N ALA A 100 23.69 -5.92 6.61
CA ALA A 100 22.57 -5.56 7.47
C ALA A 100 21.95 -6.81 8.10
N GLN A 101 21.42 -6.66 9.32
CA GLN A 101 20.69 -7.73 9.97
C GLN A 101 19.26 -7.78 9.44
N VAL A 102 18.85 -8.95 8.94
CA VAL A 102 17.52 -9.19 8.40
C VAL A 102 16.75 -10.17 9.27
N LEU A 103 15.45 -9.95 9.38
CA LEU A 103 14.51 -10.85 10.03
C LEU A 103 13.65 -11.53 8.96
N ILE A 104 13.78 -12.84 8.82
CA ILE A 104 13.07 -13.64 7.82
C ILE A 104 11.99 -14.45 8.51
N ASN A 105 10.74 -14.28 8.07
CA ASN A 105 9.64 -15.09 8.55
C ASN A 105 9.54 -16.38 7.71
N CYS A 106 9.74 -17.54 8.35
CA CYS A 106 9.61 -18.83 7.69
C CYS A 106 8.15 -19.31 7.67
N ARG A 107 7.80 -20.16 6.70
CA ARG A 107 6.47 -20.80 6.60
C ARG A 107 6.07 -21.60 7.84
N ASN A 108 7.05 -22.11 8.59
CA ASN A 108 6.86 -22.85 9.83
C ASN A 108 6.54 -21.97 11.04
N ASN A 109 6.17 -20.69 10.85
CA ASN A 109 5.97 -19.70 11.91
C ASN A 109 7.18 -19.50 12.83
N LYS A 110 8.37 -19.90 12.36
CA LYS A 110 9.66 -19.58 12.97
C LYS A 110 10.22 -18.34 12.32
N LYS A 111 10.92 -17.51 13.09
CA LYS A 111 11.61 -16.32 12.57
C LYS A 111 13.11 -16.55 12.64
N LEU A 112 13.81 -16.28 11.54
CA LEU A 112 15.27 -16.34 11.46
C LEU A 112 15.81 -14.92 11.50
N LEU A 113 16.65 -14.61 12.47
CA LEU A 113 17.39 -13.35 12.52
C LEU A 113 18.83 -13.63 12.13
N GLY A 114 19.34 -13.00 11.08
CA GLY A 114 20.69 -13.28 10.57
C GLY A 114 21.17 -12.20 9.60
N ARG A 115 22.33 -12.44 8.98
CA ARG A 115 22.85 -11.60 7.90
C ARG A 115 22.89 -12.38 6.59
N VAL A 116 22.48 -11.77 5.50
CA VAL A 116 22.52 -12.38 4.17
C VAL A 116 23.93 -12.27 3.60
N LYS A 117 24.51 -13.38 3.18
CA LYS A 117 25.82 -13.43 2.51
C LYS A 117 25.68 -13.52 1.00
N ALA A 118 24.71 -14.30 0.53
CA ALA A 118 24.35 -14.45 -0.87
C ALA A 118 22.86 -14.74 -1.00
N PHE A 119 22.27 -14.39 -2.14
CA PHE A 119 20.90 -14.69 -2.49
C PHE A 119 20.81 -14.99 -4.00
N ASP A 120 19.76 -15.68 -4.41
CA ASP A 120 19.44 -15.99 -5.79
C ASP A 120 18.04 -15.45 -6.14
N SER A 121 17.73 -15.41 -7.43
CA SER A 121 16.40 -15.18 -8.04
C SER A 121 15.27 -15.99 -7.39
N HIS A 122 15.54 -17.23 -6.97
CA HIS A 122 14.57 -18.10 -6.27
C HIS A 122 14.43 -17.80 -4.77
N PHE A 123 15.06 -16.73 -4.27
CA PHE A 123 15.15 -16.39 -2.85
C PHE A 123 15.85 -17.47 -2.00
N ASN A 124 16.61 -18.37 -2.64
CA ASN A 124 17.55 -19.23 -1.94
C ASN A 124 18.62 -18.33 -1.31
N MET A 125 18.68 -18.29 0.01
CA MET A 125 19.55 -17.38 0.76
C MET A 125 20.59 -18.15 1.57
N VAL A 126 21.83 -17.68 1.51
CA VAL A 126 22.93 -18.11 2.37
C VAL A 126 23.05 -17.10 3.51
N LEU A 127 22.78 -17.55 4.74
CA LEU A 127 22.74 -16.68 5.91
C LEU A 127 23.87 -17.01 6.88
N GLU A 128 24.53 -15.99 7.44
CA GLU A 128 25.53 -16.11 8.50
C GLU A 128 24.97 -15.63 9.86
N ASN A 129 25.49 -16.18 10.96
CA ASN A 129 25.13 -15.82 12.34
C ASN A 129 23.60 -15.90 12.60
N VAL A 130 22.98 -16.99 12.15
CA VAL A 130 21.54 -17.18 12.21
C VAL A 130 21.07 -17.57 13.61
N LYS A 131 20.08 -16.83 14.08
CA LYS A 131 19.38 -17.03 15.34
C LYS A 131 17.93 -17.39 15.03
N GLU A 132 17.54 -18.61 15.35
CA GLU A 132 16.15 -19.04 15.22
C GLU A 132 15.35 -18.56 16.44
N ILE A 133 14.18 -17.98 16.19
CA ILE A 133 13.28 -17.44 17.21
C ILE A 133 11.89 -18.03 16.98
N TRP A 134 11.34 -18.68 18.01
CA TRP A 134 9.94 -19.09 18.04
C TRP A 134 9.37 -18.96 19.45
N THR A 135 8.07 -18.75 19.52
CA THR A 135 7.35 -18.74 20.80
C THR A 135 6.88 -20.16 21.10
N GLU A 136 7.29 -20.69 22.25
CA GLU A 136 6.58 -21.83 22.84
C GLU A 136 5.47 -21.24 23.69
N LEU A 137 4.21 -21.65 23.47
CA LEU A 137 3.18 -21.37 24.46
C LEU A 137 3.60 -22.09 25.75
N PRO A 138 3.79 -21.36 26.87
CA PRO A 138 4.13 -22.02 28.12
C PRO A 138 2.98 -22.95 28.49
N LYS A 139 3.24 -24.26 28.56
CA LYS A 139 2.27 -25.21 29.12
C LYS A 139 2.07 -24.84 30.59
N THR A 140 0.93 -24.25 30.91
CA THR A 140 0.60 -23.79 32.26
C THR A 140 0.59 -24.96 33.25
N GLY A 141 1.50 -24.94 34.21
CA GLY A 141 1.22 -25.40 35.57
C GLY A 141 0.49 -24.29 36.33
N LYS A 142 -0.54 -24.66 37.09
CA LYS A 142 -1.46 -23.76 37.82
C LYS A 142 -0.72 -22.56 38.47
N GLY A 143 -1.12 -21.32 38.09
CA GLY A 143 -0.99 -20.16 38.99
C GLY A 143 -0.01 -19.04 38.66
N LYS A 144 0.77 -19.04 37.56
CA LYS A 144 1.62 -17.87 37.21
C LYS A 144 1.48 -17.44 35.75
N LYS A 145 0.97 -16.23 35.52
CA LYS A 145 1.06 -15.52 34.23
C LYS A 145 2.52 -15.17 33.97
N LYS A 146 3.21 -15.97 33.16
CA LYS A 146 4.48 -15.57 32.53
C LYS A 146 4.20 -15.13 31.10
N GLY A 147 4.78 -14.00 30.69
CA GLY A 147 4.72 -13.52 29.31
C GLY A 147 5.23 -14.57 28.32
N SER A 148 4.80 -14.48 27.06
CA SER A 148 5.24 -15.38 26.00
C SER A 148 6.77 -15.37 25.90
N GLN A 149 7.43 -16.44 26.35
CA GLN A 149 8.88 -16.56 26.24
C GLN A 149 9.23 -17.08 24.85
N SER A 150 9.88 -16.25 24.04
CA SER A 150 10.45 -16.69 22.77
C SER A 150 11.70 -17.52 23.05
N ARG A 151 11.69 -18.80 22.70
CA ARG A 151 12.91 -19.62 22.70
C ARG A 151 13.79 -19.11 21.57
N VAL A 152 15.00 -18.75 21.93
CA VAL A 152 16.06 -18.36 21.02
C VAL A 152 17.00 -19.55 20.90
N ILE A 153 17.11 -20.13 19.71
CA ILE A 153 18.15 -21.11 19.40
C ILE A 153 19.18 -20.42 18.50
N ALA A 154 20.33 -20.10 19.07
CA ALA A 154 21.47 -19.63 18.30
C ALA A 154 22.15 -20.84 17.66
N SER A 155 22.26 -20.88 16.33
CA SER A 155 23.09 -21.86 15.64
C SER A 155 24.51 -21.30 15.57
N PRO A 156 25.49 -21.84 16.32
CA PRO A 156 26.74 -21.11 16.52
C PRO A 156 27.64 -21.02 15.29
N ARG A 157 27.50 -21.90 14.28
CA ARG A 157 28.57 -22.09 13.27
C ARG A 157 28.15 -22.71 11.93
N LYS A 158 27.03 -22.32 11.31
CA LYS A 158 26.75 -22.75 9.93
C LYS A 158 26.09 -21.65 9.12
N CYS A 159 26.59 -21.44 7.91
CA CYS A 159 25.82 -20.79 6.87
C CYS A 159 24.54 -21.62 6.69
N PHE A 160 23.37 -21.04 6.97
CA PHE A 160 22.10 -21.73 6.80
C PHE A 160 21.57 -21.38 5.41
N ALA A 161 21.40 -22.41 4.57
CA ALA A 161 20.73 -22.26 3.28
C ALA A 161 19.22 -22.39 3.51
N VAL A 162 18.49 -21.28 3.36
CA VAL A 162 17.03 -21.32 3.33
C VAL A 162 16.62 -21.53 1.89
N ALA A 163 16.07 -22.72 1.57
CA ALA A 163 15.43 -22.94 0.28
C ALA A 163 13.95 -22.58 0.39
N THR A 164 13.52 -21.57 -0.36
CA THR A 164 12.10 -21.19 -0.49
C THR A 164 11.54 -21.85 -1.74
N ARG A 165 10.56 -22.75 -1.59
CA ARG A 165 9.65 -23.15 -2.68
C ARG A 165 8.38 -22.33 -2.59
#